data_AF-A0A150IR28-F1
#
_entry.id   AF-A0A150IR28-F1
#
_cell.length_a   1.000
_cell.length_b   1.000
_cell.length_c   1.000
_cell.angle_alpha   90.00
_cell.angle_beta   90.00
_cell.angle_gamma   90.00
#
_symmetry.space_group_name_H-M   'P 1'
#
loop_
_entity.id
_entity.type
_entity.pdbx_description
1 polymer ?
#
loop_
_entity_poly.entity_id
_entity_poly.type
_entity_poly.pdbx_seq_one_letter_code
_entity_poly.pdbx_strand_id
1 'polypeptide(L)'
;MSKLSSKEIGYIAIFSALGTVLVLLTMFPIGPNIYLDLSHVGTSLSAILLGPIAGGITGLIVAIPPFTRIGNILMLPLKALTGITIGILSKKTRPFVAVFVGYLPEGFLTYLTLSVLKIPYGLPWPIVSSILIKAFTEIIIIGILMEAIMRNKGVKQFLQSKVGFLYL
;
A
#
# COMPACT_ATOMS: atom_id res chain seq x y z
N MET A 1 -13.17 1.66 19.93
CA MET A 1 -12.84 1.08 18.61
C MET A 1 -14.08 0.38 18.08
N SER A 2 -14.57 0.73 16.89
CA SER A 2 -15.64 -0.04 16.23
C SER A 2 -15.08 -1.43 15.90
N LYS A 3 -15.79 -2.50 16.29
CA LYS A 3 -15.41 -3.87 15.93
C LYS A 3 -15.50 -4.03 14.41
N LEU A 4 -14.49 -4.65 13.79
CA LEU A 4 -14.57 -5.04 12.39
C LEU A 4 -15.67 -6.10 12.24
N SER A 5 -16.56 -5.88 11.28
CA SER A 5 -17.58 -6.86 10.89
C SER A 5 -16.95 -8.03 10.15
N SER A 6 -17.62 -9.20 10.18
CA SER A 6 -17.19 -10.38 9.42
C SER A 6 -17.04 -10.08 7.92
N LYS A 7 -17.86 -9.16 7.40
CA LYS A 7 -17.79 -8.70 6.00
C LYS A 7 -16.49 -7.95 5.73
N GLU A 8 -16.14 -6.98 6.58
CA GLU A 8 -14.89 -6.22 6.44
C GLU A 8 -13.67 -7.15 6.53
N ILE A 9 -13.69 -8.12 7.44
CA ILE A 9 -12.63 -9.14 7.56
C ILE A 9 -12.48 -9.93 6.25
N GLY A 10 -13.61 -10.35 5.64
CA GLY A 10 -13.60 -11.04 4.35
C GLY A 10 -12.95 -10.21 3.23
N TYR A 11 -13.27 -8.90 3.15
CA TYR A 11 -12.65 -8.03 2.16
C TYR A 11 -11.18 -7.72 2.45
N ILE A 12 -10.79 -7.57 3.72
CA ILE A 12 -9.37 -7.47 4.11
C ILE A 12 -8.61 -8.68 3.60
N ALA A 13 -9.15 -9.89 3.77
CA ALA A 13 -8.53 -11.12 3.26
C ALA A 13 -8.40 -11.11 1.73
N ILE A 14 -9.45 -10.72 1.00
CA ILE A 14 -9.44 -10.61 -0.47
C ILE A 14 -8.39 -9.61 -0.94
N PHE A 15 -8.36 -8.40 -0.37
CA PHE A 15 -7.40 -7.37 -0.77
C PHE A 15 -5.96 -7.72 -0.38
N SER A 16 -5.77 -8.42 0.75
CA SER A 16 -4.46 -8.93 1.15
C SER A 16 -3.98 -10.02 0.21
N ALA A 17 -4.86 -10.93 -0.20
CA ALA A 17 -4.55 -11.95 -1.20
C ALA A 17 -4.20 -11.33 -2.55
N LEU A 18 -4.97 -10.34 -3.01
CA LEU A 18 -4.68 -9.60 -4.24
C LEU A 18 -3.30 -8.93 -4.19
N GLY A 19 -3.01 -8.17 -3.12
CA GLY A 19 -1.71 -7.51 -2.95
C GLY A 19 -0.56 -8.51 -2.90
N THR A 20 -0.75 -9.65 -2.23
CA THR A 20 0.23 -10.74 -2.16
C THR A 20 0.48 -11.37 -3.52
N VAL A 21 -0.57 -11.70 -4.28
CA VAL A 21 -0.44 -12.23 -5.64
C VAL A 21 0.30 -11.24 -6.54
N LEU A 22 0.01 -9.94 -6.43
CA LEU A 22 0.72 -8.92 -7.19
C LEU A 22 2.21 -8.87 -6.82
N VAL A 23 2.59 -9.05 -5.55
CA VAL A 23 4.02 -9.22 -5.20
C VAL A 23 4.59 -10.42 -5.95
N LEU A 24 3.95 -11.59 -5.86
CA LEU A 24 4.48 -12.82 -6.46
C LEU A 24 4.66 -12.69 -7.99
N LEU A 25 3.76 -11.97 -8.66
CA LEU A 25 3.81 -11.78 -10.11
C LEU A 25 4.77 -10.67 -10.55
N THR A 26 4.97 -9.63 -9.73
CA THR A 26 5.69 -8.42 -10.15
C THR A 26 7.06 -8.26 -9.50
N MET A 27 7.39 -9.05 -8.48
CA MET A 27 8.66 -8.99 -7.75
C MET A 27 9.83 -9.63 -8.52
N PHE A 28 10.16 -9.03 -9.66
CA PHE A 28 11.39 -9.28 -10.40
C PHE A 28 12.47 -8.27 -10.03
N PRO A 29 13.75 -8.69 -9.95
CA PRO A 29 14.85 -7.80 -9.64
C PRO A 29 15.12 -6.85 -10.80
N ILE A 30 15.27 -5.56 -10.50
CA ILE A 30 15.69 -4.53 -11.47
C ILE A 30 17.02 -3.87 -11.06
N GLY A 31 17.60 -4.30 -9.94
CA GLY A 31 18.90 -3.88 -9.43
C GLY A 31 19.22 -4.55 -8.09
N PRO A 32 20.41 -4.30 -7.51
CA PRO A 32 20.80 -4.86 -6.22
C PRO A 32 19.85 -4.41 -5.11
N ASN A 33 19.11 -5.33 -4.51
CA ASN A 33 18.07 -5.07 -3.50
C ASN A 33 16.91 -4.17 -3.98
N ILE A 34 16.70 -4.06 -5.30
CA ILE A 34 15.59 -3.29 -5.87
C ILE A 34 14.70 -4.24 -6.66
N TYR A 35 13.45 -4.35 -6.21
CA TYR A 35 12.44 -5.19 -6.82
C TYR A 35 11.23 -4.34 -7.17
N LEU A 36 10.63 -4.57 -8.33
CA LEU A 36 9.34 -3.97 -8.65
C LEU A 36 8.24 -4.67 -7.83
N ASP A 37 7.32 -3.95 -7.20
CA ASP A 37 6.19 -4.56 -6.50
C ASP A 37 4.92 -3.69 -6.58
N LEU A 38 3.86 -4.23 -7.19
CA LEU A 38 2.54 -3.59 -7.25
C LEU A 38 1.67 -3.91 -6.02
N SER A 39 2.30 -4.23 -4.91
CA SER A 39 1.65 -4.75 -3.70
C SER A 39 0.68 -3.76 -3.07
N HIS A 40 0.98 -2.45 -3.17
CA HIS A 40 0.13 -1.38 -2.66
C HIS A 40 -1.22 -1.26 -3.35
N VAL A 41 -1.50 -1.98 -4.46
CA VAL A 41 -2.85 -2.03 -5.05
C VAL A 41 -3.84 -2.60 -4.03
N GLY A 42 -3.52 -3.74 -3.40
CA GLY A 42 -4.39 -4.35 -2.38
C GLY A 42 -4.55 -3.45 -1.16
N THR A 43 -3.44 -2.91 -0.67
CA THR A 43 -3.41 -1.96 0.45
C THR A 43 -4.27 -0.72 0.17
N SER A 44 -4.16 -0.14 -1.02
CA SER A 44 -4.89 1.08 -1.41
C SER A 44 -6.39 0.81 -1.56
N LEU A 45 -6.77 -0.29 -2.22
CA LEU A 45 -8.18 -0.69 -2.34
C LEU A 45 -8.82 -0.87 -0.95
N SER A 46 -8.14 -1.61 -0.08
CA SER A 46 -8.62 -1.82 1.30
C SER A 46 -8.73 -0.51 2.05
N ALA A 47 -7.70 0.34 2.01
CA ALA A 47 -7.68 1.64 2.68
C ALA A 47 -8.80 2.57 2.20
N ILE A 48 -9.02 2.66 0.89
CA ILE A 48 -10.02 3.55 0.30
C ILE A 48 -11.44 3.05 0.57
N LEU A 49 -11.69 1.74 0.44
CA LEU A 49 -13.03 1.16 0.52
C LEU A 49 -13.49 0.84 1.94
N LEU A 50 -12.57 0.38 2.79
CA LEU A 50 -12.85 -0.10 4.15
C LEU A 50 -12.33 0.86 5.23
N GLY A 51 -11.45 1.79 4.87
CA GLY A 51 -10.91 2.80 5.77
C GLY A 51 -9.55 2.43 6.41
N PRO A 52 -9.07 3.28 7.34
CA PRO A 52 -7.68 3.25 7.81
C PRO A 52 -7.24 1.94 8.46
N ILE A 53 -8.08 1.35 9.32
CA ILE A 53 -7.72 0.14 10.06
C ILE A 53 -7.56 -1.05 9.10
N ALA A 54 -8.52 -1.22 8.18
CA ALA A 54 -8.47 -2.27 7.17
C ALA A 54 -7.27 -2.08 6.23
N GLY A 55 -7.02 -0.85 5.79
CA GLY A 55 -5.82 -0.49 5.02
C GLY A 55 -4.52 -0.85 5.75
N GLY A 56 -4.42 -0.54 7.05
CA GLY A 56 -3.27 -0.88 7.87
C GLY A 56 -3.04 -2.38 8.01
N ILE A 57 -4.09 -3.16 8.33
CA ILE A 57 -4.01 -4.62 8.42
C ILE A 57 -3.60 -5.23 7.07
N THR A 58 -4.20 -4.73 5.98
CA THR A 58 -3.87 -5.21 4.63
C THR A 58 -2.42 -4.90 4.28
N GLY A 59 -1.95 -3.68 4.56
CA GLY A 59 -0.56 -3.29 4.34
C GLY A 59 0.43 -4.14 5.13
N LEU A 60 0.11 -4.47 6.38
CA LEU A 60 0.90 -5.38 7.21
C LEU A 60 1.02 -6.77 6.58
N ILE A 61 -0.10 -7.37 6.15
CA ILE A 61 -0.12 -8.73 5.58
C ILE A 61 0.63 -8.76 4.25
N VAL A 62 0.35 -7.79 3.37
CA VAL A 62 0.97 -7.69 2.03
C VAL A 62 2.47 -7.40 2.12
N ALA A 63 2.96 -6.87 3.23
CA ALA A 63 4.38 -6.65 3.46
C ALA A 63 5.15 -7.93 3.82
N ILE A 64 4.49 -9.04 4.16
CA ILE A 64 5.16 -10.29 4.53
C ILE A 64 6.04 -10.84 3.39
N PRO A 65 5.54 -11.05 2.15
CA PRO A 65 6.40 -11.56 1.06
C PRO A 65 7.61 -10.67 0.71
N PRO A 66 7.51 -9.34 0.57
CA PRO A 66 8.69 -8.54 0.28
C PRO A 66 9.64 -8.46 1.47
N PHE A 67 9.13 -8.46 2.71
CA PHE A 67 9.96 -8.54 3.92
C PHE A 67 10.81 -9.82 3.91
N THR A 68 10.22 -11.00 3.67
CA THR A 68 10.96 -12.27 3.73
C THR A 68 12.05 -12.36 2.65
N ARG A 69 11.88 -11.66 1.53
CA ARG A 69 12.85 -11.65 0.43
C ARG A 69 13.95 -10.60 0.58
N ILE A 70 13.65 -9.44 1.15
CA ILE A 70 14.58 -8.31 1.31
C ILE A 70 15.27 -8.32 2.69
N GLY A 71 14.68 -8.99 3.68
CA GLY A 71 15.20 -9.08 5.04
C GLY A 71 15.01 -7.80 5.88
N ASN A 72 14.15 -6.86 5.45
CA ASN A 72 13.88 -5.63 6.19
C ASN A 72 12.55 -5.72 6.97
N ILE A 73 12.62 -6.05 8.26
CA ILE A 73 11.44 -6.18 9.14
C ILE A 73 10.62 -4.89 9.24
N LEU A 74 11.25 -3.72 9.04
CA LEU A 74 10.57 -2.43 9.10
C LEU A 74 9.56 -2.26 7.96
N MET A 75 9.64 -3.07 6.89
CA MET A 75 8.63 -3.04 5.83
C MET A 75 7.22 -3.35 6.34
N LEU A 76 7.07 -4.20 7.37
CA LEU A 76 5.77 -4.54 7.96
C LEU A 76 5.05 -3.30 8.53
N PRO A 77 5.62 -2.57 9.52
CA PRO A 77 4.96 -1.39 10.06
C PRO A 77 4.91 -0.23 9.06
N LEU A 78 5.87 -0.11 8.14
CA LEU A 78 5.88 0.97 7.15
C LEU A 78 4.75 0.82 6.14
N LYS A 79 4.54 -0.37 5.57
CA LYS A 79 3.42 -0.61 4.64
C LYS A 79 2.06 -0.53 5.34
N ALA A 80 1.99 -0.93 6.61
CA ALA A 80 0.80 -0.71 7.43
C ALA A 80 0.52 0.79 7.61
N LEU A 81 1.54 1.60 7.89
CA LEU A 81 1.42 3.06 8.01
C LEU A 81 0.90 3.69 6.71
N THR A 82 1.39 3.25 5.55
CA THR A 82 0.85 3.70 4.26
C THR A 82 -0.63 3.39 4.12
N GLY A 83 -1.05 2.15 4.43
CA GLY A 83 -2.47 1.78 4.39
C GLY A 83 -3.35 2.62 5.32
N ILE A 84 -2.88 2.91 6.53
CA ILE A 84 -3.58 3.79 7.48
C ILE A 84 -3.69 5.21 6.90
N THR A 85 -2.58 5.76 6.41
CA THR A 85 -2.50 7.14 5.92
C THR A 85 -3.37 7.33 4.69
N ILE A 86 -3.33 6.40 3.73
CA ILE A 86 -4.22 6.39 2.56
C ILE A 86 -5.69 6.41 3.02
N GLY A 87 -6.06 5.56 3.97
CA GLY A 87 -7.44 5.46 4.44
C GLY A 87 -7.93 6.69 5.21
N ILE A 88 -7.02 7.45 5.83
CA ILE A 88 -7.35 8.75 6.45
C ILE A 88 -7.57 9.80 5.37
N LEU A 89 -6.67 9.87 4.39
CA LEU A 89 -6.68 10.88 3.33
C LEU A 89 -7.79 10.67 2.31
N SER A 90 -8.16 9.43 2.01
CA SER A 90 -9.19 9.07 1.03
C SER A 90 -10.57 9.66 1.38
N LYS A 91 -10.83 9.93 2.66
CA LYS A 91 -12.08 10.55 3.12
C LYS A 91 -12.22 12.02 2.72
N LYS A 92 -11.10 12.70 2.45
CA LYS A 92 -11.04 14.15 2.25
C LYS A 92 -10.44 14.56 0.91
N THR A 93 -9.87 13.61 0.17
CA THR A 93 -9.09 13.89 -1.04
C THR A 93 -9.41 12.88 -2.14
N ARG A 94 -8.94 13.17 -3.35
CA ARG A 94 -9.10 12.27 -4.50
C ARG A 94 -8.24 11.01 -4.31
N PRO A 95 -8.68 9.84 -4.80
CA PRO A 95 -7.93 8.58 -4.70
C PRO A 95 -6.44 8.69 -5.06
N PHE A 96 -6.10 9.35 -6.18
CA PHE A 96 -4.71 9.58 -6.58
C PHE A 96 -3.91 10.31 -5.49
N VAL A 97 -4.48 11.41 -4.96
CA VAL A 97 -3.83 12.24 -3.95
C VAL A 97 -3.69 11.46 -2.64
N ALA A 98 -4.71 10.72 -2.23
CA ALA A 98 -4.68 9.89 -1.04
C ALA A 98 -3.57 8.82 -1.11
N VAL A 99 -3.42 8.16 -2.27
CA VAL A 99 -2.37 7.15 -2.49
C VAL A 99 -0.98 7.79 -2.49
N PHE A 100 -0.80 8.86 -3.27
CA PHE A 100 0.51 9.52 -3.40
C PHE A 100 0.99 10.12 -2.08
N VAL A 101 0.15 10.94 -1.44
CA VAL A 101 0.49 11.59 -0.17
C VAL A 101 0.53 10.58 0.97
N GLY A 102 -0.31 9.54 0.92
CA GLY A 102 -0.36 8.47 1.92
C GLY A 102 0.91 7.63 2.00
N TYR A 103 1.69 7.57 0.91
CA TYR A 103 2.99 6.89 0.88
C TYR A 103 4.14 7.73 1.47
N LEU A 104 4.01 9.07 1.53
CA LEU A 104 5.11 9.94 1.97
C LEU A 104 5.70 9.56 3.35
N PRO A 105 4.90 9.18 4.37
CA PRO A 105 5.46 8.74 5.65
C PRO A 105 6.34 7.49 5.52
N GLU A 106 5.94 6.51 4.71
CA GLU A 106 6.74 5.31 4.45
C GLU A 106 8.02 5.64 3.67
N GLY A 107 7.93 6.47 2.62
CA GLY A 107 9.11 6.90 1.86
C GLY A 107 10.12 7.66 2.73
N PHE A 108 9.65 8.58 3.56
CA PHE A 108 10.49 9.33 4.49
C PHE A 108 11.16 8.41 5.53
N LEU A 109 10.40 7.49 6.13
CA LEU A 109 10.96 6.54 7.10
C LEU A 109 11.90 5.52 6.45
N THR A 110 11.67 5.16 5.19
CA THR A 110 12.60 4.32 4.42
C THR A 110 13.95 5.03 4.23
N TYR A 111 13.92 6.31 3.85
CA TYR A 111 15.12 7.14 3.80
C TYR A 111 15.82 7.22 5.15
N LEU A 112 15.08 7.57 6.20
CA LEU A 112 15.61 7.76 7.54
C LEU A 112 16.24 6.46 8.07
N THR A 113 15.56 5.32 7.91
CA THR A 113 16.01 4.04 8.46
C THR A 113 17.20 3.47 7.68
N LEU A 114 17.14 3.44 6.34
CA LEU A 114 18.18 2.82 5.53
C LEU A 114 19.39 3.73 5.28
N SER A 115 19.20 5.04 5.12
CA SER A 115 20.31 5.96 4.78
C SER A 115 20.94 6.62 6.00
N VAL A 116 20.14 7.05 6.98
CA VAL A 116 20.61 7.87 8.10
C VAL A 116 20.91 7.01 9.32
N LEU A 117 19.92 6.25 9.79
CA LEU A 117 20.02 5.42 11.00
C LEU A 117 20.75 4.08 10.73
N LYS A 118 20.81 3.66 9.47
CA LYS A 118 21.43 2.41 9.00
C LYS A 118 20.81 1.14 9.63
N ILE A 119 19.50 1.15 9.83
CA ILE A 119 18.73 0.02 10.39
C ILE A 119 17.87 -0.58 9.28
N PRO A 120 17.84 -1.92 9.11
CA PRO A 120 18.58 -2.92 9.88
C PRO A 120 20.03 -3.16 9.40
N TYR A 121 20.38 -2.80 8.17
CA TYR A 121 21.71 -3.04 7.60
C TYR A 121 22.38 -1.81 6.96
N GLY A 122 21.62 -0.75 6.71
CA GLY A 122 22.10 0.48 6.07
C GLY A 122 22.45 0.31 4.59
N LEU A 123 22.18 1.33 3.79
CA LEU A 123 22.46 1.32 2.35
C LEU A 123 23.08 2.66 1.92
N PRO A 124 23.99 2.65 0.93
CA PRO A 124 24.54 3.87 0.37
C PRO A 124 23.45 4.67 -0.34
N TRP A 125 23.58 6.00 -0.32
CA TRP A 125 22.59 6.93 -0.87
C TRP A 125 22.15 6.64 -2.31
N PRO A 126 23.03 6.25 -3.26
CA PRO A 126 22.60 5.87 -4.61
C PRO A 126 21.61 4.69 -4.65
N ILE A 127 21.74 3.73 -3.73
CA ILE A 127 20.80 2.59 -3.64
C ILE A 127 19.48 3.07 -3.02
N VAL A 128 19.53 3.83 -1.93
CA VAL A 128 18.32 4.34 -1.26
C VAL A 128 17.51 5.25 -2.18
N SER A 129 18.16 6.18 -2.87
CA SER A 129 17.51 7.05 -3.85
C SER A 129 16.88 6.25 -4.99
N SER A 130 17.54 5.19 -5.48
CA SER A 130 16.96 4.30 -6.49
C SER A 130 15.73 3.54 -5.98
N ILE A 131 15.74 3.07 -4.72
CA ILE A 131 14.58 2.45 -4.06
C ILE A 131 13.40 3.44 -4.00
N LEU A 132 13.68 4.69 -3.60
CA LEU A 132 12.64 5.72 -3.49
C LEU A 132 12.07 6.09 -4.87
N ILE A 133 12.91 6.36 -5.87
CA ILE A 133 12.45 6.68 -7.23
C ILE A 133 11.56 5.55 -7.78
N LYS A 134 11.98 4.30 -7.60
CA LYS A 134 11.22 3.11 -7.95
C LYS A 134 9.86 3.10 -7.26
N ALA A 135 9.84 3.23 -5.94
CA ALA A 135 8.61 3.19 -5.17
C ALA A 135 7.66 4.35 -5.50
N PHE A 136 8.16 5.57 -5.69
CA PHE A 136 7.35 6.72 -6.14
C PHE A 136 6.75 6.47 -7.52
N THR A 137 7.48 5.83 -8.44
CA THR A 137 6.96 5.48 -9.76
C THR A 137 5.79 4.49 -9.65
N GLU A 138 5.93 3.46 -8.82
CA GLU A 138 4.84 2.51 -8.55
C GLU A 138 3.63 3.19 -7.93
N ILE A 139 3.85 4.06 -6.95
CA ILE A 139 2.77 4.79 -6.26
C ILE A 139 2.04 5.74 -7.20
N ILE A 140 2.73 6.37 -8.16
CA ILE A 140 2.09 7.17 -9.21
C ILE A 140 1.19 6.29 -10.08
N ILE A 141 1.70 5.14 -10.55
CA ILE A 141 0.93 4.19 -11.37
C ILE A 141 -0.30 3.69 -10.61
N ILE A 142 -0.11 3.28 -9.34
CA ILE A 142 -1.19 2.79 -8.48
C ILE A 142 -2.18 3.93 -8.18
N GLY A 143 -1.71 5.15 -7.95
CA GLY A 143 -2.58 6.32 -7.76
C GLY A 143 -3.48 6.56 -8.97
N ILE A 144 -2.93 6.48 -10.18
CA ILE A 144 -3.71 6.62 -11.43
C ILE A 144 -4.73 5.50 -11.54
N LEU A 145 -4.31 4.26 -11.25
CA LEU A 145 -5.19 3.10 -11.26
C LEU A 145 -6.34 3.25 -10.25
N MET A 146 -6.06 3.68 -9.02
CA MET A 146 -7.09 3.91 -8.00
C MET A 146 -8.05 5.02 -8.40
N GLU A 147 -7.55 6.10 -9.02
CA GLU A 147 -8.40 7.17 -9.55
C GLU A 147 -9.36 6.64 -10.63
N ALA A 148 -8.85 5.82 -11.57
CA ALA A 148 -9.65 5.24 -12.63
C ALA A 148 -10.73 4.27 -12.09
N ILE A 149 -10.36 3.39 -11.15
CA ILE A 149 -11.27 2.42 -10.54
C ILE A 149 -12.38 3.13 -9.75
N MET A 150 -12.00 4.06 -8.87
CA MET A 150 -12.95 4.68 -7.93
C MET A 150 -13.89 5.69 -8.59
N ARG A 151 -13.49 6.29 -9.73
CA ARG A 151 -14.36 7.19 -10.51
C ARG A 151 -15.24 6.45 -11.51
N ASN A 152 -15.04 5.16 -11.71
CA ASN A 152 -15.90 4.38 -12.59
C ASN A 152 -17.30 4.22 -11.95
N LYS A 153 -18.33 4.76 -12.61
CA LYS A 153 -19.72 4.71 -12.13
C LYS A 153 -20.21 3.28 -11.91
N GLY A 154 -19.85 2.35 -12.78
CA GLY A 154 -20.23 0.94 -12.66
C GLY A 154 -19.60 0.29 -11.44
N VAL A 155 -18.34 0.58 -11.15
CA VAL A 155 -17.66 0.11 -9.92
C VAL A 155 -18.34 0.69 -8.69
N LYS A 156 -18.61 2.00 -8.66
CA LYS A 156 -19.29 2.65 -7.54
C LYS A 156 -20.67 2.03 -7.28
N GLN A 157 -21.46 1.81 -8.33
CA GLN A 157 -22.79 1.20 -8.23
C GLN A 157 -22.72 -0.26 -7.76
N PHE A 158 -21.75 -1.03 -8.24
CA PHE A 158 -21.52 -2.40 -7.78
C PHE A 158 -21.16 -2.46 -6.30
N LEU A 159 -20.23 -1.61 -5.87
CA LEU A 159 -19.78 -1.56 -4.48
C LEU A 159 -20.88 -1.10 -3.53
N GLN A 160 -21.71 -0.14 -3.94
CA GLN A 160 -22.86 0.29 -3.13
C GLN A 160 -23.94 -0.80 -3.04
N SER A 161 -24.30 -1.43 -4.17
CA SER A 161 -25.42 -2.38 -4.21
C SER A 161 -25.13 -3.76 -3.64
N LYS A 162 -23.90 -4.28 -3.81
CA LYS A 162 -23.53 -5.64 -3.38
C LYS A 162 -22.63 -5.66 -2.16
N VAL A 163 -21.80 -4.63 -1.99
CA VAL A 163 -20.75 -4.61 -0.98
C VAL A 163 -21.07 -3.69 0.20
N GLY A 164 -21.94 -2.69 0.03
CA GLY A 164 -22.36 -1.81 1.11
C GLY A 164 -21.27 -0.86 1.61
N PHE A 165 -20.27 -0.54 0.78
CA PHE A 165 -19.28 0.48 1.14
C PHE A 165 -19.91 1.88 1.04
N LEU A 166 -20.02 2.54 2.20
CA LEU A 166 -20.70 3.82 2.40
C LEU A 166 -19.81 5.05 2.12
N TYR A 167 -18.50 4.88 1.91
CA TYR A 167 -17.53 5.97 1.82
C TYR A 167 -17.18 6.40 0.39
N LEU A 168 -18.12 6.33 -0.56
CA LEU A 168 -17.93 6.78 -1.96
C LEU A 168 -18.82 7.97 -2.34
#